data_AF-A0A814C2P2-F1
#
_entry.id   AF-A0A814C2P2-F1
#
_cell.length_a   1.000
_cell.length_b   1.000
_cell.length_c   1.000
_cell.angle_alpha   90.00
_cell.angle_beta   90.00
_cell.angle_gamma   90.00
#
_symmetry.space_group_name_H-M   'P 1'
#
loop_
_entity.id
_entity.type
_entity.pdbx_description
1 polymer ?
#
loop_
_entity_poly.entity_id
_entity_poly.type
_entity_poly.pdbx_seq_one_letter_code
_entity_poly.pdbx_strand_id
1 'polypeptide(L)'
;QPSTLISTQSLPSSNIGTSTSIIKSSSTNKSNEKRSTNAISALRRRFVGGGSSSHRRDRSIPEDDHSQIEQQPIETISADDILARYSSKGSTNIDNGSKLNTTADESHPETIPVETFTDTLPYYDPTNLDTCRAFIDAKKKLRIVLASVDTDSINYLNSPINFSQYLPSQQQQNSSSNRKSSNNLILFLRSQLYEAIAIQDRDLQAQVYETLRCVQQFNENECKELIRSMIDDYRSRSVYIAYLVKNNENLLNITYHQDRLLVRIQRDQDLCKLNLINYLVKLFLDCKEHLLQKLIDKFSHLSSAEEKMHLIELFLQDCCREITSDINWKTASPEQFAMSQTSIERMVMAKIYTAALYPNGQIDVQRDQVFSSHIRTLAEQLDPNHQKLRIQKICQRECPWPSAQAELRLINAYKTPRDKVGCVQRCIRIIQNLIRLASNSAAGADDTIPILIYVIVKANPPNLLSIMQYVQDLYSSRFTDEESYFWTMFVSGVKFINEMI
;
A
#
# COMPACT_ATOMS: atom_id res chain seq x y z
N GLN A 1 -14.39 -4.67 -69.16
CA GLN A 1 -12.98 -4.41 -69.55
C GLN A 1 -12.91 -3.03 -70.20
N PRO A 2 -11.86 -2.23 -69.99
CA PRO A 2 -11.40 -1.65 -68.73
C PRO A 2 -11.43 -0.09 -68.76
N SER A 3 -10.90 0.53 -67.71
CA SER A 3 -10.58 1.96 -67.46
C SER A 3 -11.63 2.83 -66.75
N THR A 4 -11.38 3.10 -65.46
CA THR A 4 -11.42 4.43 -64.84
C THR A 4 -10.86 4.37 -63.42
N LEU A 5 -9.80 5.16 -63.20
CA LEU A 5 -9.20 5.50 -61.90
C LEU A 5 -10.00 6.64 -61.27
N ILE A 6 -10.52 6.49 -60.06
CA ILE A 6 -10.83 7.61 -59.15
C ILE A 6 -10.47 7.20 -57.72
N SER A 7 -9.49 7.91 -57.18
CA SER A 7 -9.13 8.02 -55.77
C SER A 7 -10.22 8.75 -55.00
N THR A 8 -10.67 8.24 -53.85
CA THR A 8 -11.20 9.07 -52.75
C THR A 8 -11.11 8.34 -51.40
N GLN A 9 -10.42 8.99 -50.47
CA GLN A 9 -10.69 9.06 -49.03
C GLN A 9 -10.64 7.77 -48.20
N SER A 10 -9.44 7.49 -47.71
CA SER A 10 -9.18 6.84 -46.42
C SER A 10 -9.76 7.66 -45.26
N LEU A 11 -10.80 7.15 -44.62
CA LEU A 11 -11.20 7.52 -43.25
C LEU A 11 -10.26 6.81 -42.27
N PRO A 12 -9.62 7.51 -41.31
CA PRO A 12 -8.77 6.86 -40.33
C PRO A 12 -9.63 6.17 -39.26
N SER A 13 -9.21 4.95 -38.96
CA SER A 13 -9.55 4.16 -37.80
C SER A 13 -9.55 4.97 -36.51
N SER A 14 -10.66 4.89 -35.77
CA SER A 14 -10.80 5.36 -34.39
C SER A 14 -9.82 4.60 -33.49
N ASN A 15 -8.61 5.14 -33.37
CA ASN A 15 -7.66 4.78 -32.32
C ASN A 15 -8.23 5.22 -30.97
N ILE A 16 -8.68 4.24 -30.18
CA ILE A 16 -8.84 4.34 -28.74
C ILE A 16 -7.42 4.49 -28.18
N GLY A 17 -6.96 5.74 -28.13
CA GLY A 17 -5.68 6.14 -27.55
C GLY A 17 -5.78 6.10 -26.02
N THR A 18 -5.08 5.14 -25.45
CA THR A 18 -4.58 5.08 -24.07
C THR A 18 -4.28 6.46 -23.48
N SER A 19 -5.22 7.00 -22.73
CA SER A 19 -5.01 8.16 -21.86
C SER A 19 -4.44 7.69 -20.52
N THR A 20 -3.19 7.23 -20.52
CA THR A 20 -2.43 6.80 -19.32
C THR A 20 -1.17 7.63 -19.08
N SER A 21 -1.10 8.86 -19.59
CA SER A 21 0.11 9.71 -19.48
C SER A 21 -0.01 10.96 -18.61
N ILE A 22 -1.12 11.20 -17.90
CA ILE A 22 -1.29 12.39 -17.03
C ILE A 22 -1.45 12.02 -15.55
N ILE A 23 -0.62 11.12 -15.00
CA ILE A 23 -0.61 10.83 -13.54
C ILE A 23 0.82 10.69 -12.96
N LYS A 24 1.87 11.19 -13.65
CA LYS A 24 3.24 11.22 -13.10
C LYS A 24 3.81 12.63 -13.02
N SER A 25 3.20 13.49 -12.20
CA SER A 25 3.85 14.75 -11.78
C SER A 25 3.27 15.41 -10.50
N SER A 26 2.33 14.78 -9.80
CA SER A 26 1.68 15.40 -8.63
C SER A 26 2.09 14.82 -7.26
N SER A 27 3.03 13.86 -7.22
CA SER A 27 3.53 13.27 -5.96
C SER A 27 4.64 14.09 -5.29
N THR A 28 5.37 14.93 -6.03
CA THR A 28 6.53 15.69 -5.50
C THR A 28 6.14 17.02 -4.83
N ASN A 29 4.95 17.57 -5.11
CA ASN A 29 4.52 18.85 -4.52
C ASN A 29 3.70 18.70 -3.22
N LYS A 30 3.14 17.53 -2.93
CA LYS A 30 2.31 17.32 -1.71
C LYS A 30 3.12 17.18 -0.41
N SER A 31 4.38 16.74 -0.51
CA SER A 31 5.29 16.63 0.65
C SER A 31 5.80 18.00 1.11
N ASN A 32 6.08 18.91 0.18
CA ASN A 32 6.73 20.20 0.49
C ASN A 32 5.80 21.19 1.22
N GLU A 33 4.49 21.19 0.93
CA GLU A 33 3.55 22.09 1.63
C GLU A 33 3.33 21.67 3.10
N LYS A 34 3.09 20.38 3.37
CA LYS A 34 2.94 19.86 4.75
C LYS A 34 4.24 20.03 5.56
N ARG A 35 5.40 19.85 4.93
CA ARG A 35 6.73 20.06 5.56
C ARG A 35 6.94 21.52 6.01
N SER A 36 6.60 22.49 5.17
CA SER A 36 6.71 23.93 5.49
C SER A 36 5.91 24.34 6.74
N THR A 37 4.72 23.76 6.89
CA THR A 37 3.75 24.11 7.94
C THR A 37 4.24 23.66 9.32
N ASN A 38 4.83 22.47 9.38
CA ASN A 38 5.38 21.91 10.61
C ASN A 38 6.69 22.58 11.01
N ALA A 39 7.53 22.99 10.06
CA ALA A 39 8.77 23.73 10.31
C ALA A 39 8.53 25.09 10.99
N ILE A 40 7.54 25.84 10.50
CA ILE A 40 7.13 27.14 11.07
C ILE A 40 6.48 26.93 12.45
N SER A 41 5.72 25.85 12.63
CA SER A 41 5.14 25.48 13.93
C SER A 41 6.18 25.10 15.00
N ALA A 42 7.31 24.50 14.59
CA ALA A 42 8.41 24.16 15.48
C ALA A 42 9.23 25.40 15.87
N LEU A 43 9.45 26.35 14.95
CA LEU A 43 10.06 27.65 15.24
C LEU A 43 9.24 28.47 16.25
N ARG A 44 7.90 28.38 16.21
CA ARG A 44 6.99 29.01 17.18
C ARG A 44 7.24 28.59 18.63
N ARG A 45 7.60 27.32 18.90
CA ARG A 45 7.84 26.80 20.26
C ARG A 45 9.08 27.42 20.95
N ARG A 46 10.00 28.03 20.20
CA ARG A 46 11.26 28.59 20.73
C ARG A 46 11.26 30.11 20.88
N PHE A 47 10.61 30.85 19.99
CA PHE A 47 10.66 32.33 19.99
C PHE A 47 9.52 33.01 20.78
N VAL A 48 8.50 32.24 21.18
CA VAL A 48 7.46 32.67 22.11
C VAL A 48 7.59 31.78 23.35
N GLY A 49 8.55 32.10 24.22
CA GLY A 49 8.71 31.42 25.51
C GLY A 49 7.77 32.00 26.56
N GLY A 50 7.05 31.14 27.28
CA GLY A 50 6.44 31.47 28.58
C GLY A 50 4.97 31.05 28.71
N GLY A 51 4.72 29.85 29.23
CA GLY A 51 3.37 29.39 29.54
C GLY A 51 3.28 27.92 29.90
N SER A 52 4.11 27.46 30.84
CA SER A 52 3.98 26.13 31.43
C SER A 52 2.77 26.09 32.36
N SER A 53 1.79 25.22 32.11
CA SER A 53 1.19 24.46 33.19
C SER A 53 0.79 23.07 32.69
N SER A 54 1.52 22.10 33.25
CA SER A 54 1.20 20.69 33.31
C SER A 54 -0.08 20.52 34.13
N HIS A 55 -1.05 19.76 33.64
CA HIS A 55 -1.97 19.00 34.49
C HIS A 55 -2.29 17.66 33.82
N ARG A 56 -1.63 16.62 34.34
CA ARG A 56 -2.06 15.22 34.23
C ARG A 56 -3.41 15.06 34.93
N ARG A 57 -4.37 14.38 34.28
CA ARG A 57 -5.27 13.42 34.95
C ARG A 57 -5.62 12.28 34.01
N ASP A 58 -5.30 11.07 34.46
CA ASP A 58 -5.95 9.82 34.11
C ASP A 58 -7.47 9.92 34.29
N ARG A 59 -8.25 9.34 33.38
CA ARG A 59 -9.08 8.14 33.65
C ARG A 59 -10.06 7.83 32.51
N SER A 60 -10.07 6.54 32.15
CA SER A 60 -11.20 5.68 31.75
C SER A 60 -12.05 6.02 30.51
N ILE A 61 -11.91 5.16 29.51
CA ILE A 61 -12.92 4.79 28.50
C ILE A 61 -14.05 4.02 29.20
N PRO A 62 -15.31 4.22 28.78
CA PRO A 62 -16.12 3.08 28.35
C PRO A 62 -16.72 3.30 26.94
N GLU A 63 -16.92 2.16 26.28
CA GLU A 63 -17.50 1.97 24.95
C GLU A 63 -19.02 2.25 24.91
N ASP A 64 -19.51 2.42 23.68
CA ASP A 64 -20.90 2.30 23.20
C ASP A 64 -21.92 3.39 23.62
N ASP A 65 -22.29 4.25 22.66
CA ASP A 65 -23.63 4.18 22.06
C ASP A 65 -23.73 5.07 20.79
N HIS A 66 -24.00 4.45 19.65
CA HIS A 66 -24.39 5.13 18.42
C HIS A 66 -25.89 5.37 18.44
N SER A 67 -26.34 6.55 18.88
CA SER A 67 -27.54 7.22 18.33
C SER A 67 -27.75 8.58 18.98
N GLN A 68 -28.25 9.53 18.20
CA GLN A 68 -28.65 10.90 18.58
C GLN A 68 -27.55 11.96 18.58
N ILE A 69 -27.18 12.42 17.37
CA ILE A 69 -26.67 13.78 17.17
C ILE A 69 -27.87 14.62 16.71
N GLU A 70 -28.50 15.29 17.67
CA GLU A 70 -29.29 16.50 17.38
C GLU A 70 -28.35 17.63 16.95
N GLN A 71 -28.84 18.42 16.01
CA GLN A 71 -28.14 19.47 15.29
C GLN A 71 -27.72 20.62 16.23
N GLN A 72 -26.44 21.01 16.18
CA GLN A 72 -26.00 22.37 16.42
C GLN A 72 -25.50 22.94 15.09
N PRO A 73 -25.86 24.17 14.70
CA PRO A 73 -25.52 24.72 13.40
C PRO A 73 -24.03 25.08 13.39
N ILE A 74 -23.23 24.25 12.72
CA ILE A 74 -21.90 24.66 12.28
C ILE A 74 -22.16 25.63 11.13
N GLU A 75 -21.87 26.92 11.33
CA GLU A 75 -21.74 27.88 10.24
C GLU A 75 -20.83 27.27 9.18
N THR A 76 -21.42 26.79 8.10
CA THR A 76 -20.72 26.35 6.90
C THR A 76 -20.17 27.60 6.23
N ILE A 77 -19.02 28.06 6.70
CA ILE A 77 -18.24 29.08 5.99
C ILE A 77 -17.97 28.49 4.60
N SER A 78 -18.60 29.07 3.58
CA SER A 78 -18.48 28.59 2.20
C SER A 78 -17.01 28.68 1.76
N ALA A 79 -16.57 27.78 0.87
CA ALA A 79 -15.23 27.86 0.29
C ALA A 79 -14.97 29.26 -0.30
N ASP A 80 -16.02 29.91 -0.83
CA ASP A 80 -15.98 31.26 -1.35
C ASP A 80 -15.78 32.33 -0.26
N ASP A 81 -16.34 32.15 0.95
CA ASP A 81 -16.15 33.06 2.08
C ASP A 81 -14.73 33.01 2.63
N ILE A 82 -14.11 31.82 2.59
CA ILE A 82 -12.69 31.66 2.96
C ILE A 82 -11.82 32.37 1.92
N LEU A 83 -12.06 32.15 0.62
CA LEU A 83 -11.31 32.77 -0.46
C LEU A 83 -11.46 34.31 -0.47
N ALA A 84 -12.66 34.83 -0.21
CA ALA A 84 -12.95 36.27 -0.14
C ALA A 84 -12.15 37.00 0.96
N ARG A 85 -11.89 36.32 2.10
CA ARG A 85 -11.08 36.89 3.19
C ARG A 85 -9.59 37.00 2.86
N TYR A 86 -9.10 36.25 1.86
CA TYR A 86 -7.71 36.34 1.39
C TYR A 86 -7.55 37.24 0.16
N SER A 87 -8.58 37.40 -0.68
CA SER A 87 -8.54 38.34 -1.80
C SER A 87 -8.58 39.81 -1.35
N SER A 88 -9.27 40.13 -0.26
CA SER A 88 -9.40 41.50 0.26
C SER A 88 -8.13 42.10 0.88
N LYS A 89 -7.10 41.30 1.23
CA LYS A 89 -5.84 41.81 1.83
C LYS A 89 -4.81 42.31 0.80
N GLY A 90 -5.13 42.27 -0.50
CA GLY A 90 -4.23 42.68 -1.60
C GLY A 90 -4.44 44.08 -2.16
N SER A 91 -5.42 44.87 -1.69
CA SER A 91 -5.65 46.22 -2.20
C SER A 91 -5.93 47.21 -1.08
N THR A 92 -4.93 48.04 -0.78
CA THR A 92 -5.13 49.30 -0.07
C THR A 92 -5.15 50.44 -1.08
N ASN A 93 -6.35 51.00 -1.28
CA ASN A 93 -6.71 52.38 -1.63
C ASN A 93 -5.85 53.17 -2.64
N ILE A 94 -6.41 53.39 -3.84
CA ILE A 94 -6.42 54.71 -4.49
C ILE A 94 -7.85 55.00 -4.93
N ASP A 95 -8.50 55.94 -4.25
CA ASP A 95 -9.75 56.56 -4.65
C ASP A 95 -9.46 57.64 -5.71
N ASN A 96 -10.16 57.58 -6.85
CA ASN A 96 -10.69 58.76 -7.55
C ASN A 96 -11.64 58.34 -8.67
N GLY A 97 -12.88 58.84 -8.60
CA GLY A 97 -13.98 58.44 -9.46
C GLY A 97 -14.01 59.11 -10.84
N SER A 98 -14.68 58.46 -11.78
CA SER A 98 -15.62 59.07 -12.73
C SER A 98 -16.35 57.98 -13.52
N LYS A 99 -17.61 58.28 -13.87
CA LYS A 99 -18.61 57.41 -14.49
C LYS A 99 -18.25 57.02 -15.94
N LEU A 100 -18.72 55.85 -16.40
CA LEU A 100 -19.77 55.64 -17.44
C LEU A 100 -19.51 54.38 -18.33
N ASN A 101 -20.53 53.51 -18.40
CA ASN A 101 -21.05 52.71 -19.53
C ASN A 101 -20.19 51.71 -20.36
N THR A 102 -20.64 50.45 -20.31
CA THR A 102 -20.83 49.45 -21.40
C THR A 102 -20.27 49.73 -22.80
N THR A 103 -19.48 48.77 -23.33
CA THR A 103 -19.84 47.85 -24.44
C THR A 103 -18.71 46.82 -24.69
N ALA A 104 -19.08 45.66 -25.24
CA ALA A 104 -18.21 44.52 -25.59
C ALA A 104 -17.13 44.84 -26.64
N ASP A 105 -15.96 44.19 -26.56
CA ASP A 105 -15.41 43.41 -27.68
C ASP A 105 -14.17 42.58 -27.29
N GLU A 106 -13.96 41.50 -28.02
CA GLU A 106 -12.90 40.51 -27.89
C GLU A 106 -11.51 41.04 -28.29
N SER A 107 -10.47 40.33 -27.82
CA SER A 107 -9.08 40.22 -28.34
C SER A 107 -7.94 40.90 -27.56
N HIS A 108 -6.95 40.05 -27.25
CA HIS A 108 -5.57 40.25 -26.75
C HIS A 108 -5.29 39.78 -25.31
N PRO A 109 -4.27 38.89 -25.12
CA PRO A 109 -3.83 38.46 -23.80
C PRO A 109 -3.05 39.60 -23.14
N GLU A 110 -3.63 40.21 -22.11
CA GLU A 110 -2.95 41.20 -21.29
C GLU A 110 -1.78 40.56 -20.55
N THR A 111 -0.60 41.04 -20.94
CA THR A 111 0.66 40.95 -20.22
C THR A 111 0.46 41.29 -18.75
N ILE A 112 0.89 40.39 -17.87
CA ILE A 112 1.05 40.63 -16.43
C ILE A 112 1.74 42.00 -16.24
N PRO A 113 1.23 42.91 -15.40
CA PRO A 113 1.94 44.15 -15.10
C PRO A 113 3.27 43.78 -14.44
N VAL A 114 4.35 43.89 -15.19
CA VAL A 114 5.69 43.94 -14.64
C VAL A 114 5.72 45.21 -13.81
N GLU A 115 5.64 45.08 -12.49
CA GLU A 115 5.97 46.17 -11.58
C GLU A 115 7.39 46.61 -11.91
N THR A 116 7.50 47.69 -12.69
CA THR A 116 8.74 48.42 -12.94
C THR A 116 9.15 49.05 -11.62
N PHE A 117 9.83 48.27 -10.78
CA PHE A 117 10.55 48.77 -9.62
C PHE A 117 11.63 49.73 -10.12
N THR A 118 11.39 51.02 -9.99
CA THR A 118 12.39 52.07 -10.18
C THR A 118 13.62 51.77 -9.31
N ASP A 119 14.79 51.68 -9.95
CA ASP A 119 16.12 51.39 -9.38
C ASP A 119 16.67 52.50 -8.44
N THR A 120 15.82 53.21 -7.71
CA THR A 120 16.17 54.42 -6.95
C THR A 120 15.91 54.33 -5.44
N LEU A 121 15.74 53.13 -4.87
CA LEU A 121 15.74 52.91 -3.42
C LEU A 121 16.88 51.97 -2.98
N PRO A 122 17.56 52.24 -1.85
CA PRO A 122 18.65 51.40 -1.36
C PRO A 122 18.17 49.97 -1.07
N TYR A 123 18.94 48.99 -1.55
CA TYR A 123 18.64 47.55 -1.41
C TYR A 123 18.49 47.11 0.06
N TYR A 124 19.13 47.83 0.98
CA TYR A 124 19.06 47.65 2.42
C TYR A 124 18.73 48.99 3.10
N ASP A 125 17.63 49.04 3.86
CA ASP A 125 17.25 50.22 4.64
C ASP A 125 17.04 49.81 6.12
N PRO A 126 17.91 50.27 7.04
CA PRO A 126 17.83 49.92 8.46
C PRO A 126 16.67 50.63 9.20
N THR A 127 15.99 51.59 8.57
CA THR A 127 14.90 52.37 9.21
C THR A 127 13.51 51.77 8.97
N ASN A 128 13.35 50.96 7.91
CA ASN A 128 12.09 50.31 7.56
C ASN A 128 12.30 48.85 7.12
N LEU A 129 12.54 47.98 8.10
CA LEU A 129 12.89 46.57 7.90
C LEU A 129 11.82 45.77 7.15
N ASP A 130 10.54 46.01 7.42
CA ASP A 130 9.43 45.21 6.86
C ASP A 130 9.17 45.47 5.37
N THR A 131 9.52 46.65 4.85
CA THR A 131 9.36 47.01 3.43
C THR A 131 10.66 46.91 2.63
N CYS A 132 11.77 46.54 3.28
CA CYS A 132 13.07 46.46 2.63
C CYS A 132 13.11 45.30 1.60
N ARG A 133 13.63 45.58 0.40
CA ARG A 133 13.72 44.59 -0.69
C ARG A 133 14.56 43.37 -0.31
N ALA A 134 15.64 43.58 0.45
CA ALA A 134 16.45 42.49 1.01
C ALA A 134 15.66 41.62 2.02
N PHE A 135 14.77 42.21 2.83
CA PHE A 135 13.99 41.49 3.83
C PHE A 135 12.90 40.61 3.18
N ILE A 136 12.22 41.13 2.15
CA ILE A 136 11.21 40.38 1.39
C ILE A 136 11.87 39.23 0.60
N ASP A 137 13.02 39.48 -0.02
CA ASP A 137 13.78 38.46 -0.74
C ASP A 137 14.30 37.36 0.20
N ALA A 138 14.85 37.74 1.36
CA ALA A 138 15.24 36.79 2.41
C ALA A 138 14.05 35.99 2.93
N LYS A 139 12.88 36.62 3.16
CA LYS A 139 11.64 35.96 3.60
C LYS A 139 11.16 34.92 2.59
N LYS A 140 11.23 35.24 1.29
CA LYS A 140 10.84 34.35 0.19
C LYS A 140 11.78 33.16 0.06
N LYS A 141 13.09 33.40 0.03
CA LYS A 141 14.13 32.36 -0.07
C LYS A 141 14.09 31.41 1.14
N LEU A 142 13.92 31.95 2.35
CA LEU A 142 13.80 31.17 3.58
C LEU A 142 12.54 30.29 3.58
N ARG A 143 11.40 30.79 3.06
CA ARG A 143 10.18 30.00 2.92
C ARG A 143 10.36 28.78 2.01
N ILE A 144 11.07 28.94 0.89
CA ILE A 144 11.34 27.86 -0.07
C ILE A 144 12.21 26.80 0.59
N VAL A 145 13.32 27.21 1.22
CA VAL A 145 14.23 26.29 1.90
C VAL A 145 13.53 25.57 3.06
N LEU A 146 12.70 26.24 3.85
CA LEU A 146 11.94 25.60 4.94
C LEU A 146 10.85 24.64 4.43
N ALA A 147 10.36 24.80 3.20
CA ALA A 147 9.37 23.89 2.62
C ALA A 147 9.99 22.55 2.21
N SER A 148 11.29 22.53 1.89
CA SER A 148 12.03 21.31 1.55
C SER A 148 12.53 20.53 2.77
N VAL A 149 12.52 21.11 3.98
CA VAL A 149 13.09 20.47 5.18
C VAL A 149 12.16 19.39 5.75
N ASP A 150 12.72 18.22 6.08
CA ASP A 150 12.02 17.16 6.80
C ASP A 150 11.79 17.51 8.27
N THR A 151 10.59 17.20 8.76
CA THR A 151 10.11 17.65 10.08
C THR A 151 10.95 17.13 11.25
N ASP A 152 11.59 15.98 11.07
CA ASP A 152 12.42 15.32 12.07
C ASP A 152 13.77 16.03 12.28
N SER A 153 14.34 16.62 11.22
CA SER A 153 15.57 17.44 11.31
C SER A 153 15.38 18.67 12.22
N ILE A 154 14.14 19.15 12.33
CA ILE A 154 13.75 20.30 13.15
C ILE A 154 13.56 19.90 14.62
N ASN A 155 13.23 18.63 14.88
CA ASN A 155 13.13 18.09 16.24
C ASN A 155 14.50 17.86 16.89
N TYR A 156 15.56 17.58 16.12
CA TYR A 156 16.93 17.46 16.65
C TYR A 156 17.50 18.77 17.22
N LEU A 157 16.89 19.92 16.89
CA LEU A 157 17.21 21.23 17.48
C LEU A 157 16.52 21.48 18.82
N ASN A 158 15.59 20.62 19.26
CA ASN A 158 14.83 20.77 20.50
C ASN A 158 15.60 20.32 21.76
N SER A 159 16.83 19.82 21.61
CA SER A 159 17.70 19.49 22.74
C SER A 159 18.75 20.57 22.95
N PRO A 160 18.98 21.07 24.18
CA PRO A 160 20.03 22.04 24.51
C PRO A 160 21.40 21.36 24.52
N ILE A 161 21.74 20.62 23.48
CA ILE A 161 23.07 20.05 23.29
C ILE A 161 23.85 21.03 22.44
N ASN A 162 24.88 21.60 23.06
CA ASN A 162 25.95 22.37 22.46
C ASN A 162 26.30 21.89 21.04
N PHE A 163 25.81 22.60 20.02
CA PHE A 163 26.27 22.48 18.63
C PHE A 163 27.74 22.88 18.45
N SER A 164 28.42 23.31 19.52
CA SER A 164 29.87 23.58 19.53
C SER A 164 30.74 22.33 19.55
N GLN A 165 30.16 21.13 19.68
CA GLN A 165 30.93 19.90 19.90
C GLN A 165 31.10 19.01 18.66
N TYR A 166 30.41 19.30 17.55
CA TYR A 166 30.41 18.45 16.34
C TYR A 166 30.88 19.16 15.05
N LEU A 167 31.63 20.26 15.16
CA LEU A 167 32.43 20.77 14.03
C LEU A 167 33.85 20.17 14.12
N PRO A 168 34.38 19.56 13.04
CA PRO A 168 35.79 19.21 12.98
C PRO A 168 36.61 20.50 13.10
N SER A 169 37.38 20.59 14.18
CA SER A 169 38.36 21.64 14.41
C SER A 169 39.43 21.60 13.33
N GLN A 170 39.34 22.48 12.34
CA GLN A 170 40.50 22.88 11.56
C GLN A 170 40.81 24.36 11.80
N GLN A 171 41.84 24.54 12.62
CA GLN A 171 42.81 25.64 12.67
C GLN A 171 42.25 27.07 12.67
N GLN A 172 42.26 27.66 13.86
CA GLN A 172 42.91 28.96 14.07
C GLN A 172 43.23 29.12 15.55
N GLN A 173 44.53 29.02 15.87
CA GLN A 173 45.07 29.65 17.06
C GLN A 173 44.93 31.17 16.92
N ASN A 174 44.75 31.81 18.08
CA ASN A 174 44.87 33.25 18.32
C ASN A 174 43.81 34.14 17.68
N SER A 175 42.75 34.42 18.45
CA SER A 175 42.33 35.79 18.77
C SER A 175 41.23 35.75 19.83
N SER A 176 41.58 36.16 21.04
CA SER A 176 40.66 36.57 22.08
C SER A 176 40.00 37.91 21.70
N SER A 177 38.87 37.85 20.99
CA SER A 177 37.83 38.90 21.00
C SER A 177 36.57 38.43 20.25
N ASN A 178 35.38 38.73 20.79
CA ASN A 178 34.07 38.59 20.16
C ASN A 178 33.60 37.19 19.74
N ARG A 179 33.14 36.38 20.71
CA ARG A 179 32.12 35.35 20.41
C ARG A 179 30.80 36.06 20.09
N LYS A 180 30.61 36.48 18.84
CA LYS A 180 29.27 36.81 18.32
C LYS A 180 28.39 35.58 18.55
N SER A 181 27.32 35.70 19.34
CA SER A 181 26.25 34.70 19.42
C SER A 181 25.87 34.32 18.00
N SER A 182 26.30 33.15 17.54
CA SER A 182 26.07 32.75 16.16
C SER A 182 24.58 32.55 15.99
N ASN A 183 23.95 33.34 15.11
CA ASN A 183 22.51 33.28 14.84
C ASN A 183 22.07 31.81 14.67
N ASN A 184 21.18 31.35 15.55
CA ASN A 184 20.68 29.96 15.53
C ASN A 184 20.11 29.56 14.17
N LEU A 185 19.55 30.52 13.43
CA LEU A 185 19.05 30.35 12.06
C LEU A 185 20.17 30.04 11.05
N ILE A 186 21.31 30.73 11.16
CA ILE A 186 22.47 30.51 10.28
C ILE A 186 23.09 29.13 10.56
N LEU A 187 23.15 28.72 11.83
CA LEU A 187 23.60 27.36 12.20
C LEU A 187 22.68 26.28 11.63
N PHE A 188 21.36 26.50 11.67
CA PHE A 188 20.38 25.60 11.06
C PHE A 188 20.54 25.49 9.54
N LEU A 189 20.65 26.63 8.84
CA LEU A 189 20.85 26.64 7.38
C LEU A 189 22.18 25.97 6.99
N ARG A 190 23.24 26.11 7.81
CA ARG A 190 24.48 25.36 7.60
C ARG A 190 24.28 23.85 7.78
N SER A 191 23.52 23.42 8.79
CA SER A 191 23.18 22.00 8.99
C SER A 191 22.43 21.44 7.78
N GLN A 192 21.43 22.16 7.28
CA GLN A 192 20.67 21.78 6.08
C GLN A 192 21.52 21.75 4.82
N LEU A 193 22.52 22.63 4.73
CA LEU A 193 23.48 22.61 3.64
C LEU A 193 24.35 21.36 3.65
N TYR A 194 24.84 20.95 4.83
CA TYR A 194 25.62 19.71 4.97
C TYR A 194 24.78 18.48 4.63
N GLU A 195 23.50 18.46 5.01
CA GLU A 195 22.56 17.41 4.65
C GLU A 195 22.31 17.34 3.13
N ALA A 196 22.07 18.49 2.49
CA ALA A 196 21.92 18.56 1.03
C ALA A 196 23.19 18.10 0.29
N ILE A 197 24.38 18.43 0.82
CA ILE A 197 25.66 17.95 0.27
C ILE A 197 25.80 16.43 0.43
N ALA A 198 25.38 15.87 1.56
CA ALA A 198 25.41 14.43 1.80
C ALA A 198 24.46 13.66 0.87
N ILE A 199 23.29 14.24 0.57
CA ILE A 199 22.27 13.68 -0.34
C ILE A 199 22.61 13.94 -1.83
N GLN A 200 23.57 14.83 -2.11
CA GLN A 200 23.94 15.30 -3.46
C GLN A 200 22.82 16.07 -4.20
N ASP A 201 21.87 16.66 -3.47
CA ASP A 201 20.84 17.50 -4.08
C ASP A 201 21.41 18.88 -4.43
N ARG A 202 21.76 19.07 -5.71
CA ARG A 202 22.38 20.30 -6.24
C ARG A 202 21.45 21.51 -6.20
N ASP A 203 20.15 21.28 -6.36
CA ASP A 203 19.16 22.36 -6.41
C ASP A 203 18.88 22.88 -4.99
N LEU A 204 18.68 21.98 -4.03
CA LEU A 204 18.55 22.35 -2.62
C LEU A 204 19.83 22.99 -2.08
N GLN A 205 21.00 22.47 -2.48
CA GLN A 205 22.30 23.07 -2.13
C GLN A 205 22.38 24.54 -2.57
N ALA A 206 22.03 24.85 -3.82
CA ALA A 206 22.04 26.22 -4.34
C ALA A 206 21.04 27.14 -3.61
N GLN A 207 19.84 26.63 -3.35
CA GLN A 207 18.80 27.37 -2.62
C GLN A 207 19.21 27.68 -1.18
N VAL A 208 19.81 26.72 -0.48
CA VAL A 208 20.30 26.91 0.90
C VAL A 208 21.49 27.87 0.93
N TYR A 209 22.43 27.78 -0.02
CA TYR A 209 23.56 28.71 -0.12
C TYR A 209 23.12 30.15 -0.33
N GLU A 210 22.19 30.38 -1.27
CA GLU A 210 21.71 31.73 -1.56
C GLU A 210 20.87 32.29 -0.40
N THR A 211 20.08 31.45 0.26
CA THR A 211 19.35 31.83 1.48
C THR A 211 20.31 32.18 2.62
N LEU A 212 21.38 31.42 2.80
CA LEU A 212 22.42 31.69 3.78
C LEU A 212 23.12 33.03 3.51
N ARG A 213 23.40 33.34 2.24
CA ARG A 213 24.00 34.60 1.79
C ARG A 213 23.11 35.80 2.13
N CYS A 214 21.81 35.70 1.90
CA CYS A 214 20.84 36.75 2.24
C CYS A 214 20.68 36.92 3.76
N VAL A 215 20.56 35.82 4.51
CA VAL A 215 20.34 35.85 5.98
C VAL A 215 21.58 36.34 6.74
N GLN A 216 22.79 36.16 6.19
CA GLN A 216 24.04 36.67 6.78
C GLN A 216 24.14 38.21 6.81
N GLN A 217 23.32 38.92 6.02
CA GLN A 217 23.30 40.39 5.97
C GLN A 217 22.54 41.03 7.13
N PHE A 218 21.77 40.23 7.89
CA PHE A 218 20.89 40.71 8.97
C PHE A 218 21.47 40.44 10.37
N ASN A 219 21.17 41.34 11.30
CA ASN A 219 21.46 41.20 12.73
C ASN A 219 20.58 40.12 13.39
N GLU A 220 20.96 39.67 14.59
CA GLU A 220 20.20 38.64 15.33
C GLU A 220 18.74 39.06 15.60
N ASN A 221 18.50 40.34 15.88
CA ASN A 221 17.16 40.86 16.13
C ASN A 221 16.33 40.97 14.84
N GLU A 222 16.95 41.34 13.72
CA GLU A 222 16.31 41.42 12.40
C GLU A 222 15.94 40.03 11.87
N CYS A 223 16.78 39.01 12.14
CA CYS A 223 16.46 37.61 11.87
C CYS A 223 15.27 37.11 12.70
N LYS A 224 15.10 37.58 13.94
CA LYS A 224 13.94 37.24 14.78
C LYS A 224 12.66 37.88 14.24
N GLU A 225 12.72 39.12 13.79
CA GLU A 225 11.59 39.80 13.12
C GLU A 225 11.21 39.12 11.79
N LEU A 226 12.19 38.68 11.00
CA LEU A 226 11.95 37.90 9.78
C LEU A 226 11.13 36.63 10.06
N ILE A 227 11.50 35.89 11.13
CA ILE A 227 10.78 34.69 11.55
C ILE A 227 9.38 35.04 12.10
N ARG A 228 9.23 36.11 12.89
CA ARG A 228 7.92 36.57 13.39
C ARG A 228 6.97 36.91 12.25
N SER A 229 7.45 37.68 11.27
CA SER A 229 6.70 38.04 10.06
C SER A 229 6.27 36.81 9.24
N MET A 230 7.08 35.74 9.19
CA MET A 230 6.68 34.47 8.56
C MET A 230 5.64 33.69 9.37
N ILE A 231 5.72 33.73 10.70
CA ILE A 231 4.76 33.08 11.59
C ILE A 231 3.39 33.76 11.48
N ASP A 232 3.35 35.08 11.38
CA ASP A 232 2.08 35.81 11.25
C ASP A 232 1.44 35.62 9.87
N ASP A 233 2.24 35.57 8.79
CA ASP A 233 1.77 35.11 7.47
C ASP A 233 1.13 33.72 7.57
N TYR A 234 1.79 32.79 8.26
CA TYR A 234 1.30 31.43 8.44
C TYR A 234 0.01 31.38 9.26
N ARG A 235 -0.07 32.10 10.38
CA ARG A 235 -1.27 32.21 11.22
C ARG A 235 -2.44 32.75 10.42
N SER A 236 -2.20 33.79 9.62
CA SER A 236 -3.23 34.38 8.78
C SER A 236 -3.82 33.38 7.78
N ARG A 237 -3.01 32.45 7.26
CA ARG A 237 -3.39 31.41 6.28
C ARG A 237 -3.77 30.06 6.89
N SER A 238 -3.69 29.91 8.20
CA SER A 238 -3.82 28.62 8.90
C SER A 238 -5.16 27.93 8.65
N VAL A 239 -6.26 28.69 8.57
CA VAL A 239 -7.60 28.18 8.28
C VAL A 239 -7.68 27.59 6.86
N TYR A 240 -7.10 28.29 5.88
CA TYR A 240 -7.06 27.80 4.49
C TYR A 240 -6.15 26.58 4.35
N ILE A 241 -4.99 26.57 5.03
CA ILE A 241 -4.09 25.42 5.05
C ILE A 241 -4.79 24.20 5.67
N ALA A 242 -5.53 24.37 6.77
CA ALA A 242 -6.30 23.29 7.38
C ALA A 242 -7.38 22.75 6.44
N TYR A 243 -8.08 23.63 5.73
CA TYR A 243 -9.03 23.25 4.68
C TYR A 243 -8.34 22.45 3.55
N LEU A 244 -7.20 22.92 3.05
CA LEU A 244 -6.44 22.27 1.98
C LEU A 244 -5.93 20.88 2.43
N VAL A 245 -5.40 20.78 3.65
CA VAL A 245 -4.98 19.50 4.24
C VAL A 245 -6.17 18.55 4.35
N LYS A 246 -7.33 19.04 4.81
CA LYS A 246 -8.53 18.21 4.92
C LYS A 246 -9.05 17.77 3.56
N ASN A 247 -9.05 18.65 2.57
CA ASN A 247 -9.47 18.31 1.22
C ASN A 247 -8.52 17.31 0.56
N ASN A 248 -7.21 17.43 0.80
CA ASN A 248 -6.22 16.45 0.36
C ASN A 248 -6.41 15.08 1.03
N GLU A 249 -6.72 15.05 2.32
CA GLU A 249 -7.06 13.82 3.05
C GLU A 249 -8.33 13.18 2.49
N ASN A 250 -9.38 13.97 2.27
CA ASN A 250 -10.63 13.51 1.68
C ASN A 250 -10.40 12.96 0.26
N LEU A 251 -9.62 13.66 -0.56
CA LEU A 251 -9.31 13.20 -1.92
C LEU A 251 -8.56 11.86 -1.89
N LEU A 252 -7.59 11.70 -0.98
CA LEU A 252 -6.86 10.44 -0.81
C LEU A 252 -7.78 9.30 -0.37
N ASN A 253 -8.69 9.57 0.57
CA ASN A 253 -9.68 8.60 1.03
C ASN A 253 -10.65 8.20 -0.09
N ILE A 254 -11.08 9.15 -0.92
CA ILE A 254 -11.96 8.88 -2.07
C ILE A 254 -11.23 8.02 -3.11
N THR A 255 -9.98 8.34 -3.45
CA THR A 255 -9.17 7.53 -4.36
C THR A 255 -9.02 6.10 -3.83
N TYR A 256 -8.65 5.94 -2.56
CA TYR A 256 -8.55 4.61 -1.93
C TYR A 256 -9.88 3.85 -1.94
N HIS A 257 -10.99 4.54 -1.69
CA HIS A 257 -12.32 3.94 -1.73
C HIS A 257 -12.69 3.47 -3.15
N GLN A 258 -12.41 4.29 -4.16
CA GLN A 258 -12.61 3.94 -5.57
C GLN A 258 -11.78 2.71 -5.96
N ASP A 259 -10.50 2.65 -5.59
CA ASP A 259 -9.64 1.50 -5.86
C ASP A 259 -10.21 0.22 -5.22
N ARG A 260 -10.70 0.29 -3.98
CA ARG A 260 -11.34 -0.86 -3.32
C ARG A 260 -12.63 -1.30 -4.02
N LEU A 261 -13.45 -0.35 -4.48
CA LEU A 261 -14.67 -0.67 -5.23
C LEU A 261 -14.34 -1.33 -6.57
N LEU A 262 -13.31 -0.86 -7.28
CA LEU A 262 -12.86 -1.47 -8.53
C LEU A 262 -12.41 -2.93 -8.31
N VAL A 263 -11.60 -3.19 -7.28
CA VAL A 263 -11.17 -4.55 -6.93
C VAL A 263 -12.37 -5.45 -6.59
N ARG A 264 -13.38 -4.91 -5.88
CA ARG A 264 -14.59 -5.65 -5.55
C ARG A 264 -15.41 -6.00 -6.80
N ILE A 265 -15.67 -5.03 -7.67
CA ILE A 265 -16.43 -5.24 -8.91
C ILE A 265 -15.71 -6.24 -9.82
N GLN A 266 -14.38 -6.14 -9.92
CA GLN A 266 -13.59 -7.10 -10.69
C GLN A 266 -13.73 -8.52 -10.13
N ARG A 267 -13.63 -8.69 -8.80
CA ARG A 267 -13.83 -9.99 -8.15
C ARG A 267 -15.24 -10.55 -8.39
N ASP A 268 -16.26 -9.71 -8.28
CA ASP A 268 -17.65 -10.12 -8.53
C ASP A 268 -17.85 -10.51 -10.00
N GLN A 269 -17.24 -9.79 -10.94
CA GLN A 269 -17.23 -10.15 -12.36
C GLN A 269 -16.58 -11.52 -12.60
N ASP A 270 -15.43 -11.78 -11.98
CA ASP A 270 -14.71 -13.04 -12.13
C ASP A 270 -15.47 -14.22 -11.51
N LEU A 271 -16.17 -14.01 -10.40
CA LEU A 271 -17.08 -15.00 -9.81
C LEU A 271 -18.26 -15.31 -10.74
N CYS A 272 -18.87 -14.30 -11.36
CA CYS A 272 -19.93 -14.50 -12.34
C CYS A 272 -19.44 -15.28 -13.56
N LYS A 273 -18.25 -14.93 -14.11
CA LYS A 273 -17.62 -15.68 -15.20
C LYS A 273 -17.40 -17.15 -14.82
N LEU A 274 -16.81 -17.39 -13.64
CA LEU A 274 -16.55 -18.74 -13.14
C LEU A 274 -17.83 -19.56 -12.98
N ASN A 275 -18.89 -18.97 -12.40
CA ASN A 275 -20.17 -19.66 -12.21
C ASN A 275 -20.84 -20.01 -13.54
N LEU A 276 -20.81 -19.10 -14.52
CA LEU A 276 -21.33 -19.37 -15.86
C LEU A 276 -20.55 -20.49 -16.55
N ILE A 277 -19.22 -20.45 -16.48
CA ILE A 277 -18.34 -21.51 -17.02
C ILE A 277 -18.63 -22.85 -16.37
N ASN A 278 -18.73 -22.90 -15.04
CA ASN A 278 -19.08 -24.12 -14.30
C ASN A 278 -20.42 -24.69 -14.75
N TYR A 279 -21.42 -23.83 -14.98
CA TYR A 279 -22.73 -24.26 -15.47
C TYR A 279 -22.66 -24.82 -16.90
N LEU A 280 -21.94 -24.16 -17.82
CA LEU A 280 -21.76 -24.63 -19.19
C LEU A 280 -20.97 -25.95 -19.26
N VAL A 281 -19.91 -26.08 -18.45
CA VAL A 281 -19.14 -27.32 -18.33
C VAL A 281 -20.00 -28.43 -17.75
N LYS A 282 -20.87 -28.12 -16.78
CA LYS A 282 -21.83 -29.10 -16.25
C LYS A 282 -22.75 -29.63 -17.34
N LEU A 283 -23.39 -28.75 -18.12
CA LEU A 283 -24.25 -29.16 -19.23
C LEU A 283 -23.50 -30.04 -20.25
N PHE A 284 -22.25 -29.71 -20.55
CA PHE A 284 -21.40 -30.50 -21.43
C PHE A 284 -21.12 -31.91 -20.88
N LEU A 285 -20.78 -32.01 -19.59
CA LEU A 285 -20.50 -33.30 -18.94
C LEU A 285 -21.75 -34.14 -18.72
N ASP A 286 -22.90 -33.51 -18.47
CA ASP A 286 -24.19 -34.18 -18.32
C ASP A 286 -24.57 -34.90 -19.64
N CYS A 287 -24.30 -34.30 -20.80
CA CYS A 287 -24.46 -34.96 -22.11
C CYS A 287 -23.55 -36.21 -22.30
N LYS A 288 -22.49 -36.34 -21.50
CA LYS A 288 -21.47 -37.39 -21.59
C LYS A 288 -21.44 -38.31 -20.38
N GLU A 289 -22.54 -38.34 -19.61
CA GLU A 289 -22.63 -39.13 -18.38
C GLU A 289 -22.27 -40.62 -18.59
N HIS A 290 -22.66 -41.20 -19.72
CA HIS A 290 -22.32 -42.58 -20.06
C HIS A 290 -20.81 -42.82 -20.23
N LEU A 291 -20.04 -41.86 -20.74
CA LEU A 291 -18.57 -41.95 -20.81
C LEU A 291 -17.95 -41.83 -19.43
N LEU A 292 -18.52 -40.98 -18.58
CA LEU A 292 -18.09 -40.80 -17.20
C LEU A 292 -18.31 -42.06 -16.36
N GLN A 293 -19.45 -42.75 -16.55
CA GLN A 293 -19.71 -44.05 -15.93
C GLN A 293 -18.68 -45.09 -16.37
N LYS A 294 -18.41 -45.20 -17.68
CA LYS A 294 -17.35 -46.09 -18.20
C LYS A 294 -15.98 -45.78 -17.62
N LEU A 295 -15.67 -44.50 -17.39
CA LEU A 295 -14.44 -44.09 -16.72
C LEU A 295 -14.41 -44.59 -15.28
N ILE A 296 -15.49 -44.39 -14.51
CA ILE A 296 -15.59 -44.82 -13.12
C ILE A 296 -15.40 -46.33 -13.01
N ASP A 297 -16.05 -47.10 -13.89
CA ASP A 297 -15.94 -48.57 -13.90
C ASP A 297 -14.50 -49.01 -14.18
N LYS A 298 -13.87 -48.47 -15.24
CA LYS A 298 -12.47 -48.76 -15.55
C LYS A 298 -11.53 -48.34 -14.43
N PHE A 299 -11.74 -47.16 -13.85
CA PHE A 299 -10.93 -46.64 -12.76
C PHE A 299 -10.98 -47.55 -11.53
N SER A 300 -12.15 -48.14 -11.24
CA SER A 300 -12.33 -49.06 -10.10
C SER A 300 -11.60 -50.40 -10.27
N HIS A 301 -11.38 -50.84 -11.51
CA HIS A 301 -10.70 -52.11 -11.80
C HIS A 301 -9.17 -51.98 -11.91
N LEU A 302 -8.66 -50.76 -12.06
CA LEU A 302 -7.22 -50.53 -12.07
C LEU A 302 -6.64 -50.62 -10.66
N SER A 303 -5.49 -51.27 -10.53
CA SER A 303 -4.77 -51.40 -9.26
C SER A 303 -3.64 -50.37 -9.14
N SER A 304 -2.92 -50.09 -10.24
CA SER A 304 -1.77 -49.17 -10.25
C SER A 304 -2.20 -47.70 -10.21
N ALA A 305 -1.50 -46.88 -9.42
CA ALA A 305 -1.68 -45.44 -9.38
C ALA A 305 -1.30 -44.75 -10.70
N GLU A 306 -0.25 -45.23 -11.38
CA GLU A 306 0.21 -44.69 -12.65
C GLU A 306 -0.82 -44.91 -13.77
N GLU A 307 -1.40 -46.10 -13.84
CA GLU A 307 -2.45 -46.44 -14.80
C GLU A 307 -3.71 -45.59 -14.57
N LYS A 308 -4.07 -45.39 -13.29
CA LYS A 308 -5.18 -44.51 -12.88
C LYS A 308 -4.94 -43.07 -13.32
N MET A 309 -3.73 -42.54 -13.08
CA MET A 309 -3.36 -41.18 -13.49
C MET A 309 -3.44 -41.05 -15.01
N HIS A 310 -2.84 -41.97 -15.75
CA HIS A 310 -2.84 -41.95 -17.21
C HIS A 310 -4.26 -42.01 -17.79
N LEU A 311 -5.14 -42.84 -17.21
CA LEU A 311 -6.54 -42.92 -17.62
C LEU A 311 -7.28 -41.58 -17.42
N ILE A 312 -7.06 -40.92 -16.27
CA ILE A 312 -7.64 -39.59 -16.00
C ILE A 312 -7.10 -38.57 -17.00
N GLU A 313 -5.79 -38.52 -17.23
CA GLU A 313 -5.16 -37.56 -18.14
C GLU A 313 -5.67 -37.69 -19.56
N LEU A 314 -5.77 -38.90 -20.10
CA LEU A 314 -6.34 -39.15 -21.42
C LEU A 314 -7.79 -38.67 -21.50
N PHE A 315 -8.61 -39.00 -20.50
CA PHE A 315 -10.01 -38.57 -20.48
C PHE A 315 -10.17 -37.05 -20.41
N LEU A 316 -9.36 -36.38 -19.57
CA LEU A 316 -9.36 -34.92 -19.48
C LEU A 316 -8.90 -34.30 -20.80
N GLN A 317 -7.86 -34.83 -21.44
CA GLN A 317 -7.38 -34.35 -22.74
C GLN A 317 -8.44 -34.51 -23.83
N ASP A 318 -9.14 -35.64 -23.86
CA ASP A 318 -10.25 -35.89 -24.79
C ASP A 318 -11.41 -34.91 -24.56
N CYS A 319 -11.82 -34.70 -23.30
CA CYS A 319 -12.85 -33.71 -22.96
C CYS A 319 -12.44 -32.28 -23.39
N CYS A 320 -11.18 -31.91 -23.16
CA CYS A 320 -10.62 -30.63 -23.56
C CYS A 320 -10.55 -30.45 -25.08
N ARG A 321 -10.38 -31.53 -25.86
CA ARG A 321 -10.43 -31.50 -27.32
C ARG A 321 -11.87 -31.40 -27.85
N GLU A 322 -12.82 -32.01 -27.15
CA GLU A 322 -14.22 -31.96 -27.57
C GLU A 322 -14.88 -30.62 -27.23
N ILE A 323 -14.56 -30.01 -26.08
CA ILE A 323 -15.12 -28.71 -25.70
C ILE A 323 -14.72 -27.57 -26.64
N THR A 324 -13.53 -27.64 -27.26
CA THR A 324 -13.11 -26.65 -28.27
C THR A 324 -13.89 -26.78 -29.58
N SER A 325 -14.48 -27.94 -29.84
CA SER A 325 -15.31 -28.20 -31.03
C SER A 325 -16.78 -27.82 -30.82
N ASP A 326 -17.20 -27.60 -29.58
CA ASP A 326 -18.59 -27.31 -29.23
C ASP A 326 -19.06 -25.94 -29.70
N ILE A 327 -20.32 -25.88 -30.12
CA ILE A 327 -20.99 -24.65 -30.60
C ILE A 327 -21.00 -23.57 -29.52
N ASN A 328 -21.21 -23.95 -28.26
CA ASN A 328 -21.30 -23.02 -27.14
C ASN A 328 -19.96 -22.34 -26.79
N TRP A 329 -18.83 -22.88 -27.27
CA TRP A 329 -17.48 -22.44 -26.89
C TRP A 329 -16.71 -21.79 -28.05
N LYS A 330 -17.28 -21.67 -29.24
CA LYS A 330 -16.60 -21.12 -30.44
C LYS A 330 -16.05 -19.71 -30.28
N THR A 331 -16.66 -18.89 -29.42
CA THR A 331 -16.28 -17.49 -29.15
C THR A 331 -15.58 -17.31 -27.81
N ALA A 332 -15.23 -18.39 -27.12
CA ALA A 332 -14.61 -18.30 -25.81
C ALA A 332 -13.17 -17.77 -25.89
N SER A 333 -12.78 -16.95 -24.91
CA SER A 333 -11.42 -16.46 -24.76
C SER A 333 -10.47 -17.57 -24.28
N PRO A 334 -9.14 -17.45 -24.50
CA PRO A 334 -8.18 -18.45 -24.00
C PRO A 334 -8.23 -18.59 -22.47
N GLU A 335 -8.52 -17.50 -21.75
CA GLU A 335 -8.72 -17.52 -20.30
C GLU A 335 -9.97 -18.34 -19.91
N GLN A 336 -11.08 -18.14 -20.63
CA GLN A 336 -12.30 -18.91 -20.40
C GLN A 336 -12.09 -20.41 -20.69
N PHE A 337 -11.28 -20.76 -21.69
CA PHE A 337 -10.87 -22.15 -21.93
C PHE A 337 -10.02 -22.71 -20.78
N ALA A 338 -9.04 -21.98 -20.27
CA ALA A 338 -8.25 -22.44 -19.13
C ALA A 338 -9.13 -22.66 -17.87
N MET A 339 -10.11 -21.77 -17.65
CA MET A 339 -11.10 -21.92 -16.59
C MET A 339 -12.02 -23.12 -16.81
N SER A 340 -12.44 -23.41 -18.05
CA SER A 340 -13.28 -24.56 -18.37
C SER A 340 -12.53 -25.88 -18.17
N GLN A 341 -11.26 -25.97 -18.57
CA GLN A 341 -10.40 -27.12 -18.32
C GLN A 341 -10.29 -27.43 -16.82
N THR A 342 -10.03 -26.40 -16.01
CA THR A 342 -9.98 -26.53 -14.55
C THR A 342 -11.32 -26.99 -13.98
N SER A 343 -12.42 -26.52 -14.55
CA SER A 343 -13.78 -26.88 -14.13
C SER A 343 -14.13 -28.33 -14.51
N ILE A 344 -13.73 -28.78 -15.70
CA ILE A 344 -13.86 -30.19 -16.13
C ILE A 344 -13.10 -31.09 -15.17
N GLU A 345 -11.82 -30.77 -14.90
CA GLU A 345 -10.99 -31.55 -13.96
C GLU A 345 -11.67 -31.66 -12.59
N ARG A 346 -12.19 -30.54 -12.05
CA ARG A 346 -12.94 -30.53 -10.78
C ARG A 346 -14.15 -31.45 -10.79
N MET A 347 -14.97 -31.38 -11.85
CA MET A 347 -16.20 -32.16 -11.93
C MET A 347 -15.94 -33.66 -12.13
N VAL A 348 -14.93 -34.01 -12.93
CA VAL A 348 -14.51 -35.40 -13.14
C VAL A 348 -13.90 -35.98 -11.86
N MET A 349 -12.92 -35.29 -11.27
CA MET A 349 -12.32 -35.69 -10.00
C MET A 349 -13.36 -35.83 -8.89
N ALA A 350 -14.39 -34.97 -8.87
CA ALA A 350 -15.43 -35.05 -7.87
C ALA A 350 -16.23 -36.35 -7.86
N LYS A 351 -16.28 -37.05 -9.01
CA LYS A 351 -17.01 -38.31 -9.21
C LYS A 351 -16.18 -39.53 -8.83
N ILE A 352 -14.86 -39.49 -9.07
CA ILE A 352 -13.93 -40.56 -8.70
C ILE A 352 -13.28 -40.37 -7.32
N TYR A 353 -13.54 -39.24 -6.66
CA TYR A 353 -12.82 -38.80 -5.46
C TYR A 353 -12.68 -39.86 -4.38
N THR A 354 -13.77 -40.55 -4.01
CA THR A 354 -13.74 -41.55 -2.93
C THR A 354 -12.83 -42.73 -3.25
N ALA A 355 -12.88 -43.24 -4.49
CA ALA A 355 -12.05 -44.35 -4.94
C ALA A 355 -10.58 -43.92 -5.14
N ALA A 356 -10.35 -42.66 -5.49
CA ALA A 356 -9.01 -42.12 -5.69
C ALA A 356 -8.33 -41.76 -4.36
N LEU A 357 -9.08 -41.28 -3.37
CA LEU A 357 -8.55 -40.93 -2.03
C LEU A 357 -8.20 -42.16 -1.20
N TYR A 358 -9.00 -43.24 -1.32
CA TYR A 358 -8.84 -44.47 -0.54
C TYR A 358 -8.59 -45.67 -1.46
N PRO A 359 -7.40 -45.78 -2.09
CA PRO A 359 -7.08 -46.89 -3.00
C PRO A 359 -7.18 -48.27 -2.32
N ASN A 360 -6.92 -48.38 -1.01
CA ASN A 360 -7.04 -49.61 -0.23
C ASN A 360 -8.35 -49.67 0.59
N GLY A 361 -9.29 -48.75 0.33
CA GLY A 361 -10.59 -48.70 1.00
C GLY A 361 -10.47 -48.48 2.52
N GLN A 362 -11.00 -49.42 3.31
CA GLN A 362 -11.12 -49.26 4.76
C GLN A 362 -9.77 -49.18 5.50
N ILE A 363 -8.72 -49.76 4.95
CA ILE A 363 -7.38 -49.75 5.56
C ILE A 363 -6.87 -48.31 5.65
N ASP A 364 -7.04 -47.53 4.58
CA ASP A 364 -6.62 -46.14 4.53
C ASP A 364 -7.42 -45.28 5.51
N VAL A 365 -8.74 -45.53 5.62
CA VAL A 365 -9.63 -44.86 6.58
C VAL A 365 -9.21 -45.14 8.02
N GLN A 366 -8.93 -46.40 8.36
CA GLN A 366 -8.49 -46.77 9.72
C GLN A 366 -7.13 -46.13 10.05
N ARG A 367 -6.18 -46.14 9.10
CA ARG A 367 -4.89 -45.45 9.24
C ARG A 367 -5.08 -43.97 9.55
N ASP A 368 -5.97 -43.28 8.84
CA ASP A 368 -6.25 -41.86 9.07
C ASP A 368 -6.94 -41.60 10.42
N GLN A 369 -7.87 -42.47 10.85
CA GLN A 369 -8.53 -42.36 12.15
C GLN A 369 -7.55 -42.50 13.31
N VAL A 370 -6.63 -43.46 13.19
CA VAL A 370 -5.55 -43.66 14.14
C VAL A 370 -4.71 -42.38 14.18
N PHE A 371 -4.22 -41.89 13.04
CA PHE A 371 -3.38 -40.68 13.00
C PHE A 371 -4.10 -39.43 13.55
N SER A 372 -5.37 -39.22 13.22
CA SER A 372 -6.16 -38.09 13.73
C SER A 372 -6.38 -38.16 15.25
N SER A 373 -6.54 -39.37 15.80
CA SER A 373 -6.62 -39.57 17.25
C SER A 373 -5.30 -39.22 17.93
N HIS A 374 -4.16 -39.55 17.33
CA HIS A 374 -2.84 -39.16 17.82
C HIS A 374 -2.64 -37.65 17.81
N ILE A 375 -3.01 -36.97 16.71
CA ILE A 375 -2.96 -35.50 16.64
C ILE A 375 -3.81 -34.89 17.74
N ARG A 376 -4.98 -35.44 18.05
CA ARG A 376 -5.84 -34.93 19.11
C ARG A 376 -5.17 -35.03 20.49
N THR A 377 -4.59 -36.18 20.83
CA THR A 377 -3.84 -36.35 22.10
C THR A 377 -2.64 -35.38 22.16
N LEU A 378 -1.92 -35.26 21.05
CA LEU A 378 -0.80 -34.33 20.96
C LEU A 378 -1.27 -32.88 21.14
N ALA A 379 -2.40 -32.49 20.55
CA ALA A 379 -2.94 -31.14 20.64
C ALA A 379 -3.29 -30.73 22.08
N GLU A 380 -3.65 -31.66 22.95
CA GLU A 380 -3.90 -31.42 24.38
C GLU A 380 -2.59 -31.10 25.15
N GLN A 381 -1.47 -31.66 24.71
CA GLN A 381 -0.16 -31.52 25.36
C GLN A 381 0.72 -30.41 24.74
N LEU A 382 0.36 -29.93 23.54
CA LEU A 382 1.20 -29.02 22.76
C LEU A 382 0.94 -27.55 23.11
N ASP A 383 1.89 -26.97 23.85
CA ASP A 383 1.99 -25.55 24.12
C ASP A 383 2.84 -24.81 23.06
N PRO A 384 2.60 -23.50 22.81
CA PRO A 384 3.41 -22.70 21.88
C PRO A 384 4.90 -22.64 22.24
N ASN A 385 5.24 -22.86 23.51
CA ASN A 385 6.62 -22.91 24.03
C ASN A 385 7.24 -24.31 23.99
N HIS A 386 6.63 -25.26 23.29
CA HIS A 386 7.13 -26.64 23.23
C HIS A 386 8.56 -26.68 22.68
N GLN A 387 9.46 -27.37 23.41
CA GLN A 387 10.91 -27.37 23.15
C GLN A 387 11.27 -27.87 21.74
N LYS A 388 10.46 -28.76 21.17
CA LYS A 388 10.64 -29.28 19.80
C LYS A 388 10.23 -28.29 18.70
N LEU A 389 9.28 -27.38 18.93
CA LEU A 389 8.79 -26.46 17.89
C LEU A 389 9.63 -25.18 17.79
N ARG A 390 10.26 -24.71 18.87
CA ARG A 390 11.13 -23.51 18.86
C ARG A 390 10.50 -22.26 18.21
N ILE A 391 9.19 -22.05 18.41
CA ILE A 391 8.49 -20.85 17.89
C ILE A 391 9.02 -19.60 18.57
N GLN A 392 9.44 -18.61 17.76
CA GLN A 392 9.94 -17.33 18.27
C GLN A 392 8.89 -16.61 19.15
N LYS A 393 9.32 -16.04 20.27
CA LYS A 393 8.45 -15.34 21.24
C LYS A 393 7.63 -14.20 20.64
N ILE A 394 8.17 -13.51 19.62
CA ILE A 394 7.45 -12.45 18.89
C ILE A 394 6.20 -12.99 18.19
N CYS A 395 6.30 -14.17 17.56
CA CYS A 395 5.19 -14.77 16.82
C CYS A 395 4.13 -15.39 17.74
N GLN A 396 4.47 -15.69 19.00
CA GLN A 396 3.54 -16.30 19.96
C GLN A 396 2.35 -15.39 20.30
N ARG A 397 2.44 -14.09 20.07
CA ARG A 397 1.33 -13.15 20.29
C ARG A 397 0.14 -13.43 19.38
N GLU A 398 0.40 -13.96 18.19
CA GLU A 398 -0.62 -14.31 17.17
C GLU A 398 -1.16 -15.73 17.35
N CYS A 399 -0.67 -16.48 18.36
CA CYS A 399 -1.14 -17.82 18.67
C CYS A 399 -2.63 -17.80 19.08
N PRO A 400 -3.46 -18.74 18.60
CA PRO A 400 -3.13 -19.97 17.88
C PRO A 400 -3.26 -19.87 16.34
N TRP A 401 -3.14 -18.69 15.76
CA TRP A 401 -3.29 -18.43 14.30
C TRP A 401 -4.63 -18.95 13.74
N PRO A 402 -5.78 -18.49 14.27
CA PRO A 402 -7.10 -19.02 13.91
C PRO A 402 -7.41 -18.95 12.42
N SER A 403 -6.96 -17.89 11.74
CA SER A 403 -7.15 -17.71 10.29
C SER A 403 -6.44 -18.78 9.45
N ALA A 404 -5.22 -19.18 9.85
CA ALA A 404 -4.48 -20.24 9.17
C ALA A 404 -5.12 -21.61 9.42
N GLN A 405 -5.57 -21.87 10.65
CA GLN A 405 -6.31 -23.09 10.96
C GLN A 405 -7.63 -23.19 10.18
N ALA A 406 -8.36 -22.07 10.05
CA ALA A 406 -9.61 -22.02 9.29
C ALA A 406 -9.37 -22.39 7.83
N GLU A 407 -8.32 -21.84 7.20
CA GLU A 407 -7.96 -22.20 5.83
C GLU A 407 -7.61 -23.68 5.72
N LEU A 408 -6.78 -24.22 6.62
CA LEU A 408 -6.37 -25.62 6.57
C LEU A 408 -7.54 -26.60 6.77
N ARG A 409 -8.54 -26.23 7.58
CA ARG A 409 -9.77 -27.04 7.76
C ARG A 409 -10.56 -27.21 6.45
N LEU A 410 -10.39 -26.32 5.48
CA LEU A 410 -11.04 -26.42 4.15
C LEU A 410 -10.42 -27.47 3.23
N ILE A 411 -9.26 -28.07 3.58
CA ILE A 411 -8.56 -29.01 2.69
C ILE A 411 -9.43 -30.20 2.24
N ASN A 412 -10.36 -30.64 3.09
CA ASN A 412 -11.30 -31.73 2.78
C ASN A 412 -12.50 -31.29 1.93
N ALA A 413 -12.81 -29.98 1.87
CA ALA A 413 -13.85 -29.46 0.99
C ALA A 413 -13.41 -29.50 -0.49
N TYR A 414 -12.10 -29.43 -0.74
CA TYR A 414 -11.52 -29.55 -2.08
C TYR A 414 -11.35 -31.01 -2.48
N LYS A 415 -11.79 -31.35 -3.71
CA LYS A 415 -11.69 -32.72 -4.23
C LYS A 415 -10.51 -32.94 -5.18
N THR A 416 -10.07 -31.91 -5.92
CA THR A 416 -8.90 -32.03 -6.80
C THR A 416 -7.60 -31.93 -6.02
N PRO A 417 -6.52 -32.60 -6.47
CA PRO A 417 -5.22 -32.52 -5.82
C PRO A 417 -4.64 -31.10 -5.90
N ARG A 418 -4.82 -30.42 -7.04
CA ARG A 418 -4.43 -29.03 -7.25
C ARG A 418 -5.08 -28.08 -6.24
N ASP A 419 -6.40 -28.18 -6.02
CA ASP A 419 -7.09 -27.29 -5.07
C ASP A 419 -6.67 -27.58 -3.62
N LYS A 420 -6.34 -28.84 -3.28
CA LYS A 420 -5.78 -29.22 -1.97
C LYS A 420 -4.39 -28.60 -1.74
N VAL A 421 -3.51 -28.64 -2.74
CA VAL A 421 -2.21 -27.96 -2.71
C VAL A 421 -2.41 -26.45 -2.55
N GLY A 422 -3.34 -25.86 -3.31
CA GLY A 422 -3.67 -24.44 -3.20
C GLY A 422 -4.19 -24.04 -1.81
N CYS A 423 -4.92 -24.92 -1.12
CA CYS A 423 -5.35 -24.71 0.26
C CYS A 423 -4.16 -24.65 1.22
N VAL A 424 -3.19 -25.55 1.07
CA VAL A 424 -1.94 -25.53 1.84
C VAL A 424 -1.13 -24.25 1.55
N GLN A 425 -1.00 -23.85 0.28
CA GLN A 425 -0.32 -22.61 -0.09
C GLN A 425 -0.97 -21.38 0.55
N ARG A 426 -2.31 -21.29 0.52
CA ARG A 426 -3.04 -20.18 1.16
C ARG A 426 -2.81 -20.18 2.68
N CYS A 427 -2.86 -21.34 3.33
CA CYS A 427 -2.56 -21.48 4.75
C CYS A 427 -1.14 -20.96 5.09
N ILE A 428 -0.13 -21.40 4.34
CA ILE A 428 1.26 -20.97 4.56
C ILE A 428 1.44 -19.47 4.29
N ARG A 429 0.81 -18.92 3.24
CA ARG A 429 0.84 -17.48 2.96
C ARG A 429 0.18 -16.65 4.07
N ILE A 430 -0.90 -17.15 4.68
CA ILE A 430 -1.51 -16.53 5.86
C ILE A 430 -0.51 -16.52 7.03
N ILE A 431 0.15 -17.65 7.30
CA ILE A 431 1.18 -17.75 8.36
C ILE A 431 2.31 -16.73 8.10
N GLN A 432 2.86 -16.70 6.89
CA GLN A 432 3.93 -15.76 6.52
C GLN A 432 3.51 -14.29 6.68
N ASN A 433 2.25 -13.97 6.35
CA ASN A 433 1.72 -12.62 6.54
C ASN A 433 1.60 -12.25 8.04
N LEU A 434 1.13 -13.18 8.87
CA LEU A 434 1.04 -12.97 10.33
C LEU A 434 2.44 -12.82 10.97
N ILE A 435 3.43 -13.57 10.48
CA ILE A 435 4.83 -13.37 10.92
C ILE A 435 5.33 -11.97 10.54
N ARG A 436 5.08 -11.52 9.30
CA ARG A 436 5.48 -10.17 8.85
C ARG A 436 4.86 -9.06 9.70
N LEU A 437 3.60 -9.22 10.10
CA LEU A 437 2.93 -8.29 11.01
C LEU A 437 3.55 -8.27 12.41
N ALA A 438 4.02 -9.43 12.90
CA ALA A 438 4.62 -9.53 14.23
C ALA A 438 6.09 -9.08 14.28
N SER A 439 6.90 -9.40 13.26
CA SER A 439 8.36 -9.22 13.27
C SER A 439 8.87 -8.06 12.41
N ASN A 440 8.00 -7.40 11.62
CA ASN A 440 8.37 -6.40 10.60
C ASN A 440 9.49 -6.87 9.64
N SER A 441 9.68 -8.19 9.52
CA SER A 441 10.71 -8.84 8.69
C SER A 441 10.10 -9.91 7.80
N ALA A 442 10.80 -10.28 6.72
CA ALA A 442 10.39 -11.36 5.86
C ALA A 442 10.44 -12.71 6.62
N ALA A 443 9.33 -13.46 6.56
CA ALA A 443 9.24 -14.78 7.17
C ALA A 443 10.10 -15.80 6.41
N GLY A 444 11.09 -16.39 7.08
CA GLY A 444 11.88 -17.50 6.56
C GLY A 444 11.19 -18.86 6.75
N ALA A 445 11.77 -19.92 6.17
CA ALA A 445 11.29 -21.29 6.38
C ALA A 445 11.42 -21.71 7.86
N ASP A 446 12.52 -21.32 8.51
CA ASP A 446 12.79 -21.60 9.93
C ASP A 446 11.77 -20.97 10.88
N ASP A 447 11.13 -19.87 10.47
CA ASP A 447 10.05 -19.23 11.21
C ASP A 447 8.68 -19.84 10.89
N THR A 448 8.50 -20.29 9.64
CA THR A 448 7.21 -20.73 9.11
C THR A 448 6.90 -22.18 9.49
N ILE A 449 7.86 -23.10 9.39
CA ILE A 449 7.65 -24.54 9.63
C ILE A 449 7.15 -24.83 11.05
N PRO A 450 7.76 -24.28 12.12
CA PRO A 450 7.25 -24.45 13.48
C PRO A 450 5.78 -24.07 13.66
N ILE A 451 5.38 -22.93 13.09
CA ILE A 451 4.03 -22.41 13.19
C ILE A 451 3.09 -23.28 12.36
N LEU A 452 3.51 -23.72 11.17
CA LEU A 452 2.75 -24.64 10.34
C LEU A 452 2.47 -25.96 11.07
N ILE A 453 3.47 -26.56 11.72
CA ILE A 453 3.28 -27.78 12.53
C ILE A 453 2.25 -27.54 13.63
N TYR A 454 2.37 -26.43 14.37
CA TYR A 454 1.40 -26.08 15.42
C TYR A 454 -0.01 -25.92 14.85
N VAL A 455 -0.15 -25.23 13.71
CA VAL A 455 -1.43 -25.04 13.02
C VAL A 455 -2.02 -26.36 12.55
N ILE A 456 -1.22 -27.29 12.00
CA ILE A 456 -1.68 -28.63 11.61
C ILE A 456 -2.21 -29.39 12.83
N VAL A 457 -1.48 -29.38 13.95
CA VAL A 457 -1.89 -30.07 15.18
C VAL A 457 -3.19 -29.50 15.74
N LYS A 458 -3.30 -28.16 15.84
CA LYS A 458 -4.52 -27.52 16.38
C LYS A 458 -5.70 -27.58 15.41
N ALA A 459 -5.47 -27.60 14.10
CA ALA A 459 -6.54 -27.74 13.12
C ALA A 459 -7.05 -29.18 12.98
N ASN A 460 -6.16 -30.18 13.12
CA ASN A 460 -6.42 -31.61 12.94
C ASN A 460 -7.32 -31.91 11.72
N PRO A 461 -6.90 -31.55 10.49
CA PRO A 461 -7.71 -31.81 9.31
C PRO A 461 -7.87 -33.33 9.08
N PRO A 462 -9.08 -33.83 8.81
CA PRO A 462 -9.28 -35.27 8.64
C PRO A 462 -8.58 -35.81 7.39
N ASN A 463 -8.32 -37.11 7.35
CA ASN A 463 -7.78 -37.84 6.19
C ASN A 463 -6.39 -37.36 5.73
N LEU A 464 -5.57 -36.85 6.66
CA LEU A 464 -4.27 -36.22 6.37
C LEU A 464 -3.33 -37.12 5.55
N LEU A 465 -3.21 -38.40 5.93
CA LEU A 465 -2.28 -39.33 5.27
C LEU A 465 -2.80 -39.74 3.89
N SER A 466 -4.11 -39.99 3.76
CA SER A 466 -4.73 -40.26 2.46
C SER A 466 -4.68 -39.05 1.53
N ILE A 467 -4.84 -37.82 2.04
CA ILE A 467 -4.66 -36.60 1.25
C ILE A 467 -3.22 -36.48 0.73
N MET A 468 -2.23 -36.76 1.57
CA MET A 468 -0.82 -36.70 1.18
C MET A 468 -0.50 -37.69 0.06
N GLN A 469 -0.94 -38.93 0.22
CA GLN A 469 -0.78 -39.97 -0.79
C GLN A 469 -1.53 -39.62 -2.09
N TYR A 470 -2.78 -39.17 -1.98
CA TYR A 470 -3.61 -38.77 -3.13
C TYR A 470 -2.96 -37.68 -4.00
N VAL A 471 -2.39 -36.63 -3.37
CA VAL A 471 -1.69 -35.57 -4.11
C VAL A 471 -0.38 -36.07 -4.70
N GLN A 472 0.37 -36.89 -3.95
CA GLN A 472 1.63 -37.47 -4.42
C GLN A 472 1.41 -38.34 -5.66
N ASP A 473 0.36 -39.16 -5.66
CA ASP A 473 0.11 -40.15 -6.72
C ASP A 473 -0.47 -39.52 -8.00
N LEU A 474 -1.27 -38.44 -7.90
CA LEU A 474 -2.03 -37.89 -9.04
C LEU A 474 -1.60 -36.48 -9.51
N TYR A 475 -0.69 -35.82 -8.80
CA TYR A 475 -0.33 -34.43 -9.10
C TYR A 475 1.16 -34.10 -8.93
N SER A 476 1.97 -34.96 -8.32
CA SER A 476 3.40 -34.68 -8.09
C SER A 476 4.18 -34.39 -9.38
N SER A 477 3.84 -35.04 -10.49
CA SER A 477 4.44 -34.81 -11.81
C SER A 477 4.12 -33.43 -12.41
N ARG A 478 3.07 -32.77 -11.91
CA ARG A 478 2.54 -31.50 -12.42
C ARG A 478 2.84 -30.31 -11.50
N PHE A 479 3.62 -30.51 -10.43
CA PHE A 479 3.98 -29.41 -9.52
C PHE A 479 4.76 -28.31 -10.23
N THR A 480 4.38 -27.07 -9.95
CA THR A 480 5.27 -25.92 -10.15
C THR A 480 6.33 -25.88 -9.04
N ASP A 481 7.45 -25.18 -9.27
CA ASP A 481 8.52 -25.04 -8.26
C ASP A 481 8.00 -24.48 -6.92
N GLU A 482 7.10 -23.50 -6.99
CA GLU A 482 6.46 -22.90 -5.83
C GLU A 482 5.49 -23.88 -5.12
N GLU A 483 4.67 -24.62 -5.88
CA GLU A 483 3.80 -25.67 -5.33
C GLU A 483 4.60 -26.77 -4.62
N SER A 484 5.68 -27.24 -5.26
CA SER A 484 6.57 -28.25 -4.71
C SER A 484 7.20 -27.81 -3.38
N TYR A 485 7.66 -26.55 -3.31
CA TYR A 485 8.23 -25.97 -2.09
C TYR A 485 7.23 -25.98 -0.92
N PHE A 486 6.04 -25.41 -1.13
CA PHE A 486 5.01 -25.33 -0.09
C PHE A 486 4.48 -26.70 0.32
N TRP A 487 4.29 -27.60 -0.65
CA TRP A 487 3.85 -28.96 -0.39
C TRP A 487 4.89 -29.73 0.41
N THR A 488 6.18 -29.61 0.07
CA THR A 488 7.28 -30.23 0.82
C THR A 488 7.32 -29.74 2.25
N MET A 489 7.09 -28.44 2.48
CA MET A 489 7.00 -27.86 3.83
C MET A 489 5.87 -28.51 4.64
N PHE A 490 4.69 -28.66 4.04
CA PHE A 490 3.55 -29.33 4.66
C PHE A 490 3.80 -30.80 4.95
N VAL A 491 4.30 -31.56 3.97
CA VAL A 491 4.66 -32.99 4.12
C VAL A 491 5.69 -33.17 5.24
N SER A 492 6.70 -32.30 5.30
CA SER A 492 7.73 -32.32 6.35
C SER A 492 7.11 -32.08 7.73
N GLY A 493 6.18 -31.12 7.84
CA GLY A 493 5.46 -30.86 9.08
C GLY A 493 4.62 -32.04 9.53
N VAL A 494 3.90 -32.72 8.63
CA VAL A 494 3.10 -33.91 8.96
C VAL A 494 3.99 -35.08 9.36
N LYS A 495 5.10 -35.31 8.66
CA LYS A 495 6.10 -36.34 9.03
C LYS A 495 6.69 -36.07 10.41
N PHE A 496 7.01 -34.82 10.73
CA PHE A 496 7.50 -34.43 12.04
C PHE A 496 6.49 -34.71 13.16
N ILE A 497 5.19 -34.47 12.92
CA ILE A 497 4.12 -34.84 13.86
C ILE A 497 4.11 -36.36 14.12
N ASN A 498 4.32 -37.15 13.07
CA ASN A 498 4.40 -38.60 13.19
C ASN A 498 5.66 -39.07 13.97
N GLU A 499 6.76 -38.31 13.94
CA GLU A 499 7.97 -38.56 14.74
C GLU A 499 7.91 -37.96 16.16
N MET A 500 6.94 -37.07 16.43
CA MET A 500 6.72 -36.52 17.77
C MET A 500 6.00 -37.48 18.71
N ILE A 501 5.42 -38.56 18.15
CA ILE A 501 4.98 -39.77 18.84
C ILE A 501 6.17 -40.36 19.60
#